data_AF-A0A9P5BPC6-F1
#
_entry.id   AF-A0A9P5BPC6-F1
#
_cell.length_a   1.000
_cell.length_b   1.000
_cell.length_c   1.000
_cell.angle_alpha   90.00
_cell.angle_beta   90.00
_cell.angle_gamma   90.00
#
_symmetry.space_group_name_H-M   'P 1'
#
loop_
_entity.id
_entity.type
_entity.pdbx_description
1 polymer ?
#
loop_
_entity_poly.entity_id
_entity_poly.type
_entity_poly.pdbx_seq_one_letter_code
_entity_poly.pdbx_strand_id
1 'polypeptide(L)'
;MQDVPVAVPAARSPGCQSGAGFNIITLSEPTDAILDMWDKCRFVRQGWFTSQEAVTYVDLFYKYLSPWSPVVIDQYWNHEAHTALICEESMLCCTILMISSRFFMLPGAGGVSRSHLIHNRLWQYCESLIKRIILGQEKVSSAKMRIIGTIESLLLISDWHPRAVHFPPDTEGWDAVLVDTEYDRQNRKRTNNEEPLLRWRKDVFEPAKRASRMSWMLLGLATNLAYELGILSSDHQGDASGLNIAERRKFRAQKLLYTYMTQTATRLGYQTVFPESISIVVARSSMRHIDDEAQVSWNTHVDAYLELTRLSKVASTMFFQSKNHLEAVLQNDNYPDLLEHFLASLSTWNNTFGSTLTGLKPHSQLTKSPSMSD
;
A
#
# COMPACT_ATOMS: atom_id res chain seq x y z
N MET A 1 24.77 -3.33 -16.65
CA MET A 1 24.49 -2.38 -15.54
C MET A 1 23.51 -1.38 -16.11
N GLN A 2 22.23 -1.45 -15.72
CA GLN A 2 21.25 -0.43 -16.11
C GLN A 2 21.57 0.84 -15.32
N ASP A 3 21.71 1.97 -16.00
CA ASP A 3 21.81 3.27 -15.34
C ASP A 3 20.48 3.56 -14.64
N VAL A 4 20.48 3.38 -13.31
CA VAL A 4 19.26 3.44 -12.50
C VAL A 4 18.91 4.91 -12.20
N PRO A 5 17.67 5.37 -12.47
CA PRO A 5 17.30 6.77 -12.31
C PRO A 5 17.50 7.28 -10.88
N VAL A 6 17.85 8.55 -10.77
CA VAL A 6 18.08 9.23 -9.49
C VAL A 6 17.03 10.32 -9.30
N ALA A 7 16.40 10.29 -8.13
CA ALA A 7 15.43 11.29 -7.70
C ALA A 7 15.92 11.92 -6.39
N VAL A 8 15.88 13.25 -6.31
CA VAL A 8 16.35 14.01 -5.14
C VAL A 8 15.16 14.64 -4.43
N PRO A 9 15.12 14.66 -3.09
CA PRO A 9 14.07 15.35 -2.36
C PRO A 9 13.89 16.77 -2.85
N ALA A 10 12.66 17.18 -3.18
CA ALA A 10 12.41 18.54 -3.63
C ALA A 10 12.79 19.52 -2.52
N ALA A 11 13.73 20.43 -2.80
CA ALA A 11 14.07 21.51 -1.88
C ALA A 11 12.80 22.33 -1.58
N ARG A 12 12.58 22.71 -0.32
CA ARG A 12 11.52 23.64 0.08
C ARG A 12 11.78 24.99 -0.59
N SER A 13 11.24 25.20 -1.79
CA SER A 13 11.31 26.50 -2.46
C SER A 13 10.32 27.46 -1.79
N PRO A 14 10.71 28.71 -1.50
CA PRO A 14 9.84 29.72 -0.92
C PRO A 14 8.80 30.13 -1.97
N GLY A 15 7.68 29.41 -2.02
CA GLY A 15 6.61 29.62 -2.99
C GLY A 15 5.82 28.35 -3.30
N CYS A 16 6.38 27.16 -3.07
CA CYS A 16 5.67 25.89 -3.23
C CYS A 16 5.37 25.29 -1.86
N GLN A 17 4.17 25.59 -1.31
CA GLN A 17 3.68 24.99 -0.07
C GLN A 17 3.05 23.59 -0.27
N SER A 18 3.37 22.88 -1.36
CA SER A 18 2.96 21.48 -1.53
C SER A 18 4.15 20.56 -1.24
N GLY A 19 4.11 19.99 -0.03
CA GLY A 19 5.16 19.17 0.54
C GLY A 19 5.36 17.79 -0.07
N ALA A 20 6.47 17.18 0.34
CA ALA A 20 6.84 15.77 0.18
C ALA A 20 6.74 15.20 -1.24
N GLY A 21 7.74 15.50 -2.07
CA GLY A 21 7.98 14.84 -3.35
C GLY A 21 9.46 14.85 -3.72
N PHE A 22 9.85 13.98 -4.65
CA PHE A 22 11.19 13.88 -5.21
C PHE A 22 11.17 14.43 -6.64
N ASN A 23 12.17 15.24 -6.99
CA ASN A 23 12.39 15.67 -8.36
C ASN A 23 13.20 14.61 -9.09
N ILE A 24 12.72 14.17 -10.25
CA ILE A 24 13.47 13.27 -11.13
C ILE A 24 14.58 14.07 -11.82
N ILE A 25 15.83 13.67 -11.63
CA ILE A 25 17.00 14.34 -12.23
C ILE A 25 17.44 13.61 -13.49
N THR A 26 17.50 12.27 -13.40
CA THR A 26 17.90 11.42 -14.51
C THR A 26 16.75 10.48 -14.87
N LEU A 27 16.48 10.36 -16.17
CA LEU A 27 15.54 9.39 -16.71
C LEU A 27 16.25 8.06 -16.91
N SER A 28 15.49 6.97 -16.91
CA SER A 28 16.02 5.65 -17.27
C SER A 28 16.37 5.59 -18.75
N GLU A 29 17.38 4.79 -19.09
CA GLU A 29 17.77 4.47 -20.48
C GLU A 29 17.45 3.00 -20.80
N PRO A 30 16.17 2.65 -21.07
CA PRO A 30 15.79 1.32 -21.49
C PRO A 30 16.13 1.07 -22.97
N THR A 31 16.23 -0.20 -23.35
CA THR A 31 16.40 -0.61 -24.77
C THR A 31 15.24 -0.14 -25.64
N ASP A 32 15.51 0.22 -26.90
CA ASP A 32 14.51 0.70 -27.87
C ASP A 32 13.29 -0.24 -28.00
N ALA A 33 13.49 -1.56 -27.94
CA ALA A 33 12.39 -2.53 -27.99
C ALA A 33 11.37 -2.36 -26.85
N ILE A 34 11.83 -1.94 -25.66
CA ILE A 34 10.96 -1.67 -24.50
C ILE A 34 10.22 -0.34 -24.70
N LEU A 35 10.90 0.68 -25.26
CA LEU A 35 10.28 1.96 -25.59
C LEU A 35 9.16 1.78 -26.63
N ASP A 36 9.42 1.04 -27.71
CA ASP A 36 8.44 0.72 -28.76
C ASP A 36 7.20 0.00 -28.21
N MET A 37 7.39 -0.83 -27.19
CA MET A 37 6.30 -1.50 -26.50
C MET A 37 5.50 -0.53 -25.63
N TRP A 38 6.17 0.31 -24.83
CA TRP A 38 5.51 1.33 -24.03
C TRP A 38 4.79 2.39 -24.89
N ASP A 39 5.28 2.69 -26.08
CA ASP A 39 4.62 3.57 -27.05
C ASP A 39 3.27 3.02 -27.52
N LYS A 40 3.08 1.69 -27.50
CA LYS A 40 1.79 1.05 -27.79
C LYS A 40 0.84 1.10 -26.59
N CYS A 41 1.35 1.33 -25.38
CA CYS A 41 0.55 1.44 -24.17
C CYS A 41 -0.45 2.61 -24.28
N ARG A 42 -1.68 2.38 -23.85
CA ARG A 42 -2.77 3.36 -23.96
C ARG A 42 -2.43 4.70 -23.30
N PHE A 43 -1.73 4.67 -22.17
CA PHE A 43 -1.38 5.88 -21.43
C PHE A 43 -0.41 6.78 -22.20
N VAL A 44 0.57 6.17 -22.88
CA VAL A 44 1.54 6.88 -23.72
C VAL A 44 0.89 7.39 -24.99
N ARG A 45 0.06 6.57 -25.66
CA ARG A 45 -0.71 6.98 -26.85
C ARG A 45 -1.66 8.14 -26.60
N GLN A 46 -2.17 8.28 -25.38
CA GLN A 46 -3.02 9.40 -24.97
C GLN A 46 -2.21 10.65 -24.59
N GLY A 47 -0.88 10.60 -24.66
CA GLY A 47 0.01 11.72 -24.40
C GLY A 47 0.08 12.11 -22.93
N TRP A 48 -0.17 11.19 -21.99
CA TRP A 48 -0.06 11.50 -20.56
C TRP A 48 1.41 11.66 -20.15
N PHE A 49 2.24 10.71 -20.59
CA PHE A 49 3.69 10.67 -20.41
C PHE A 49 4.35 9.90 -21.56
N THR A 50 5.65 10.11 -21.75
CA THR A 50 6.46 9.39 -22.74
C THR A 50 6.77 7.98 -22.26
N SER A 51 7.14 7.08 -23.18
CA SER A 51 7.59 5.72 -22.85
C SER A 51 8.78 5.71 -21.88
N GLN A 52 9.73 6.62 -22.05
CA GLN A 52 10.87 6.76 -21.16
C GLN A 52 10.45 7.18 -19.73
N GLU A 53 9.54 8.14 -19.60
CA GLU A 53 8.99 8.55 -18.30
C GLU A 53 8.21 7.41 -17.64
N ALA A 54 7.51 6.58 -18.41
CA ALA A 54 6.77 5.41 -17.91
C ALA A 54 7.72 4.39 -17.24
N VAL A 55 8.78 4.01 -17.95
CA VAL A 55 9.82 3.11 -17.43
C VAL A 55 10.49 3.72 -16.20
N THR A 56 10.80 5.01 -16.25
CA THR A 56 11.41 5.73 -15.13
C THR A 56 10.53 5.65 -13.87
N TYR A 57 9.20 5.80 -14.00
CA TYR A 57 8.31 5.65 -12.86
C TYR A 57 8.29 4.23 -12.27
N VAL A 58 8.40 3.19 -13.10
CA VAL A 58 8.48 1.80 -12.63
C VAL A 58 9.81 1.57 -11.89
N ASP A 59 10.93 2.01 -12.46
CA ASP A 59 12.25 1.89 -11.81
C ASP A 59 12.31 2.64 -10.47
N LEU A 60 11.74 3.85 -10.42
CA LEU A 60 11.68 4.65 -9.20
C LEU A 60 10.76 4.03 -8.14
N PHE A 61 9.67 3.39 -8.54
CA PHE A 61 8.80 2.64 -7.62
C PHE A 61 9.63 1.57 -6.92
N TYR A 62 10.31 0.74 -7.68
CA TYR A 62 11.02 -0.38 -7.10
C TYR A 62 12.24 0.05 -6.27
N LYS A 63 12.96 1.09 -6.71
CA LYS A 63 14.14 1.60 -5.99
C LYS A 63 13.79 2.24 -4.65
N TYR A 64 12.77 3.09 -4.62
CA TYR A 64 12.52 3.97 -3.47
C TYR A 64 11.27 3.61 -2.68
N LEU A 65 10.26 2.99 -3.29
CA LEU A 65 8.96 2.73 -2.64
C LEU A 65 8.76 1.26 -2.27
N SER A 66 9.18 0.32 -3.11
CA SER A 66 9.08 -1.12 -2.84
C SER A 66 9.71 -1.54 -1.51
N PRO A 67 10.87 -0.99 -1.05
CA PRO A 67 11.43 -1.36 0.24
C PRO A 67 10.56 -0.97 1.45
N TRP A 68 9.62 -0.04 1.29
CA TRP A 68 8.69 0.41 2.35
C TRP A 68 7.35 -0.32 2.31
N SER A 69 7.12 -1.13 1.28
CA SER A 69 5.91 -1.92 1.13
C SER A 69 6.24 -3.38 1.44
N PRO A 70 5.46 -4.05 2.31
CA PRO A 70 5.63 -5.48 2.52
C PRO A 70 5.08 -6.30 1.32
N VAL A 71 4.35 -5.67 0.39
CA VAL A 71 3.94 -6.26 -0.89
C VAL A 71 5.14 -6.32 -1.82
N VAL A 72 5.68 -7.53 -2.03
CA VAL A 72 6.89 -7.79 -2.84
C VAL A 72 6.52 -8.16 -4.27
N ILE A 73 6.98 -7.36 -5.24
CA ILE A 73 6.66 -7.50 -6.67
C ILE A 73 7.94 -7.50 -7.52
N ASP A 74 8.99 -8.19 -7.06
CA ASP A 74 10.32 -8.12 -7.67
C ASP A 74 10.38 -8.64 -9.12
N GLN A 75 9.38 -9.43 -9.54
CA GLN A 75 9.31 -10.04 -10.87
C GLN A 75 9.22 -9.04 -12.03
N TYR A 76 8.77 -7.81 -11.79
CA TYR A 76 8.71 -6.76 -12.81
C TYR A 76 9.77 -5.68 -12.64
N TRP A 77 10.80 -5.92 -11.82
CA TRP A 77 11.97 -5.03 -11.76
C TRP A 77 12.70 -5.00 -13.11
N ASN A 78 12.86 -6.17 -13.73
CA ASN A 78 13.57 -6.29 -15.01
C ASN A 78 12.71 -5.75 -16.15
N HIS A 79 13.32 -4.93 -17.01
CA HIS A 79 12.59 -4.28 -18.09
C HIS A 79 12.00 -5.26 -19.12
N GLU A 80 12.58 -6.45 -19.26
CA GLU A 80 12.04 -7.52 -20.13
C GLU A 80 10.64 -7.97 -19.69
N ALA A 81 10.38 -7.95 -18.38
CA ALA A 81 9.10 -8.35 -17.79
C ALA A 81 8.02 -7.26 -17.90
N HIS A 82 8.35 -6.05 -18.37
CA HIS A 82 7.37 -4.98 -18.58
C HIS A 82 6.28 -5.38 -19.59
N THR A 83 6.61 -6.26 -20.54
CA THR A 83 5.64 -6.84 -21.49
C THR A 83 4.50 -7.55 -20.77
N ALA A 84 4.83 -8.44 -19.83
CA ALA A 84 3.87 -9.16 -19.01
C ALA A 84 3.10 -8.19 -18.09
N LEU A 85 3.78 -7.20 -17.50
CA LEU A 85 3.14 -6.21 -16.62
C LEU A 85 2.05 -5.40 -17.36
N ILE A 86 2.30 -4.96 -18.59
CA ILE A 86 1.34 -4.15 -19.37
C ILE A 86 0.20 -5.01 -19.90
N CYS A 87 0.52 -6.19 -20.45
CA CYS A 87 -0.45 -7.02 -21.16
C CYS A 87 -1.30 -7.87 -20.19
N GLU A 88 -0.67 -8.49 -19.19
CA GLU A 88 -1.33 -9.44 -18.29
C GLU A 88 -1.84 -8.74 -17.03
N GLU A 89 -1.04 -7.86 -16.42
CA GLU A 89 -1.32 -7.27 -15.11
C GLU A 89 -1.60 -5.76 -15.15
N SER A 90 -2.53 -5.37 -16.03
CA SER A 90 -2.83 -3.95 -16.30
C SER A 90 -3.18 -3.11 -15.05
N MET A 91 -3.89 -3.70 -14.07
CA MET A 91 -4.25 -3.00 -12.83
C MET A 91 -3.02 -2.73 -11.98
N LEU A 92 -2.09 -3.68 -11.91
CA LEU A 92 -0.85 -3.53 -11.14
C LEU A 92 0.06 -2.49 -11.78
N CYS A 93 0.22 -2.58 -13.10
CA CYS A 93 0.93 -1.57 -13.89
C CYS A 93 0.40 -0.15 -13.61
N CYS A 94 -0.92 0.04 -13.71
CA CYS A 94 -1.52 1.34 -13.46
C CYS A 94 -1.33 1.79 -12.00
N THR A 95 -1.41 0.88 -11.04
CA THR A 95 -1.23 1.18 -9.62
C THR A 95 0.19 1.64 -9.32
N ILE A 96 1.19 0.95 -9.85
CA ILE A 96 2.61 1.32 -9.73
C ILE A 96 2.83 2.72 -10.29
N LEU A 97 2.36 3.00 -11.51
CA LEU A 97 2.48 4.31 -12.14
C LEU A 97 1.73 5.41 -11.37
N MET A 98 0.56 5.09 -10.82
CA MET A 98 -0.25 6.01 -10.01
C MET A 98 0.48 6.41 -8.72
N ILE A 99 1.06 5.43 -8.02
CA ILE A 99 1.84 5.68 -6.80
C ILE A 99 3.11 6.46 -7.14
N SER A 100 3.86 6.06 -8.17
CA SER A 100 5.08 6.76 -8.56
C SER A 100 4.83 8.21 -8.95
N SER A 101 3.82 8.49 -9.78
CA SER A 101 3.47 9.86 -10.18
C SER A 101 3.01 10.73 -9.00
N ARG A 102 2.62 10.14 -7.88
CA ARG A 102 2.31 10.87 -6.64
C ARG A 102 3.57 11.44 -5.99
N PHE A 103 4.67 10.68 -5.97
CA PHE A 103 5.87 11.00 -5.22
C PHE A 103 6.98 11.59 -6.09
N PHE A 104 7.06 11.21 -7.36
CA PHE A 104 8.10 11.64 -8.29
C PHE A 104 7.56 12.68 -9.27
N MET A 105 8.21 13.85 -9.29
CA MET A 105 7.87 14.95 -10.17
C MET A 105 8.70 14.87 -11.45
N LEU A 106 8.01 14.90 -12.60
CA LEU A 106 8.66 14.86 -13.91
C LEU A 106 9.55 16.09 -14.13
N PRO A 107 10.66 15.93 -14.86
CA PRO A 107 11.51 17.06 -15.22
C PRO A 107 10.76 17.99 -16.20
N GLY A 108 11.03 19.29 -16.11
CA GLY A 108 10.50 20.31 -17.02
C GLY A 108 9.59 21.36 -16.39
N ALA A 109 9.29 22.41 -17.15
CA ALA A 109 8.41 23.49 -16.72
C ALA A 109 6.99 22.95 -16.46
N GLY A 110 6.47 23.15 -15.26
CA GLY A 110 5.17 22.60 -14.86
C GLY A 110 5.18 21.11 -14.48
N GLY A 111 6.34 20.50 -14.20
CA GLY A 111 6.44 19.10 -13.79
C GLY A 111 5.51 18.73 -12.62
N VAL A 112 5.29 19.65 -11.68
CA VAL A 112 4.39 19.48 -10.51
C VAL A 112 2.92 19.36 -10.92
N SER A 113 2.43 20.27 -11.78
CA SER A 113 1.04 20.23 -12.21
C SER A 113 0.79 19.05 -13.14
N ARG A 114 1.77 18.71 -13.98
CA ARG A 114 1.73 17.55 -14.88
C ARG A 114 1.69 16.23 -14.10
N SER A 115 2.56 16.04 -13.10
CA SER A 115 2.55 14.82 -12.27
C SER A 115 1.24 14.67 -11.51
N HIS A 116 0.68 15.79 -11.01
CA HIS A 116 -0.64 15.77 -10.36
C HIS A 116 -1.77 15.35 -11.30
N LEU A 117 -1.78 15.88 -12.53
CA LEU A 117 -2.76 15.51 -13.55
C LEU A 117 -2.63 14.03 -13.95
N ILE A 118 -1.40 13.55 -14.15
CA ILE A 118 -1.13 12.13 -14.47
C ILE A 118 -1.64 11.23 -13.36
N HIS A 119 -1.31 11.54 -12.10
CA HIS A 119 -1.78 10.80 -10.93
C HIS A 119 -3.32 10.72 -10.89
N ASN A 120 -4.01 11.85 -11.11
CA ASN A 120 -5.47 11.87 -11.10
C ASN A 120 -6.08 11.01 -12.22
N ARG A 121 -5.55 11.10 -13.43
CA ARG A 121 -6.03 10.29 -14.57
C ARG A 121 -5.77 8.79 -14.37
N LEU A 122 -4.61 8.42 -13.82
CA LEU A 122 -4.32 7.03 -13.47
C LEU A 122 -5.24 6.53 -12.36
N TRP A 123 -5.53 7.35 -11.33
CA TRP A 123 -6.51 7.00 -10.30
C TRP A 123 -7.91 6.77 -10.89
N GLN A 124 -8.39 7.65 -11.77
CA GLN A 124 -9.68 7.46 -12.44
C GLN A 124 -9.74 6.14 -13.23
N TYR A 125 -8.62 5.74 -13.86
CA TYR A 125 -8.53 4.45 -14.51
C TYR A 125 -8.56 3.29 -13.50
N CYS A 126 -7.78 3.34 -12.42
CA CYS A 126 -7.85 2.37 -11.32
C CYS A 126 -9.27 2.24 -10.75
N GLU A 127 -9.97 3.35 -10.52
CA GLU A 127 -11.37 3.36 -10.09
C GLU A 127 -12.28 2.62 -11.06
N SER A 128 -12.10 2.85 -12.37
CA SER A 128 -12.88 2.15 -13.40
C SER A 128 -12.62 0.64 -13.38
N LEU A 129 -11.39 0.21 -13.09
CA LEU A 129 -11.05 -1.20 -12.93
C LEU A 129 -11.67 -1.78 -11.66
N ILE A 130 -11.58 -1.08 -10.53
CA ILE A 130 -12.21 -1.49 -9.26
C ILE A 130 -13.73 -1.65 -9.44
N LYS A 131 -14.38 -0.66 -10.07
CA LYS A 131 -15.83 -0.73 -10.37
C LYS A 131 -16.17 -1.95 -11.23
N ARG A 132 -15.36 -2.27 -12.23
CA ARG A 132 -15.55 -3.48 -13.05
C ARG A 132 -15.40 -4.77 -12.26
N ILE A 133 -14.42 -4.85 -11.35
CA ILE A 133 -14.25 -6.01 -10.47
C ILE A 133 -15.49 -6.18 -9.58
N ILE A 134 -15.93 -5.11 -8.93
CA ILE A 134 -17.10 -5.12 -8.03
C ILE A 134 -18.36 -5.56 -8.77
N LEU A 135 -18.58 -5.06 -10.00
CA LEU A 135 -19.74 -5.41 -10.82
C LEU A 135 -19.56 -6.73 -11.59
N GLY A 136 -18.42 -7.40 -11.47
CA GLY A 136 -18.09 -8.61 -12.22
C GLY A 136 -18.01 -8.43 -13.75
N GLN A 137 -17.83 -7.19 -14.22
CA GLN A 137 -17.83 -6.81 -15.63
C GLN A 137 -16.46 -7.01 -16.30
N GLU A 138 -15.93 -8.22 -16.21
CA GLU A 138 -14.67 -8.57 -16.87
C GLU A 138 -14.91 -8.70 -18.38
N LYS A 139 -14.13 -7.96 -19.18
CA LYS A 139 -14.12 -8.18 -20.63
C LYS A 139 -13.31 -9.43 -20.90
N VAL A 140 -13.78 -10.28 -21.81
CA VAL A 140 -13.01 -11.41 -22.36
C VAL A 140 -11.71 -10.95 -23.03
N SER A 141 -11.55 -9.66 -23.33
CA SER A 141 -10.40 -9.12 -24.04
C SER A 141 -9.23 -8.66 -23.15
N SER A 142 -8.13 -9.39 -23.33
CA SER A 142 -6.70 -9.11 -23.06
C SER A 142 -6.23 -8.93 -21.63
N ALA A 143 -6.88 -8.14 -20.79
CA ALA A 143 -6.37 -7.85 -19.44
C ALA A 143 -7.17 -8.62 -18.39
N LYS A 144 -6.58 -9.67 -17.84
CA LYS A 144 -7.19 -10.47 -16.77
C LYS A 144 -7.31 -9.60 -15.52
N MET A 145 -8.52 -9.49 -14.98
CA MET A 145 -8.81 -8.68 -13.79
C MET A 145 -8.89 -9.54 -12.53
N ARG A 146 -9.13 -10.84 -12.67
CA ARG A 146 -9.17 -11.81 -11.56
C ARG A 146 -7.85 -12.58 -11.49
N ILE A 147 -6.81 -11.89 -11.04
CA ILE A 147 -5.45 -12.42 -10.89
C ILE A 147 -4.84 -11.95 -9.56
N ILE A 148 -3.76 -12.59 -9.13
CA ILE A 148 -3.06 -12.24 -7.89
C ILE A 148 -2.55 -10.78 -7.93
N GLY A 149 -2.10 -10.29 -9.10
CA GLY A 149 -1.69 -8.90 -9.27
C GLY A 149 -2.77 -7.88 -8.96
N THR A 150 -4.05 -8.24 -9.13
CA THR A 150 -5.17 -7.39 -8.72
C THR A 150 -5.26 -7.29 -7.19
N ILE A 151 -5.07 -8.40 -6.47
CA ILE A 151 -5.03 -8.42 -5.01
C ILE A 151 -3.87 -7.55 -4.49
N GLU A 152 -2.68 -7.69 -5.09
CA GLU A 152 -1.52 -6.87 -4.76
C GLU A 152 -1.76 -5.39 -5.06
N SER A 153 -2.43 -5.07 -6.17
CA SER A 153 -2.83 -3.70 -6.50
C SER A 153 -3.75 -3.11 -5.43
N LEU A 154 -4.75 -3.88 -4.98
CA LEU A 154 -5.69 -3.44 -3.95
C LEU A 154 -4.99 -3.24 -2.60
N LEU A 155 -4.05 -4.12 -2.24
CA LEU A 155 -3.19 -3.97 -1.07
C LEU A 155 -2.35 -2.69 -1.15
N LEU A 156 -1.67 -2.46 -2.28
CA LEU A 156 -0.88 -1.24 -2.50
C LEU A 156 -1.72 0.04 -2.40
N ILE A 157 -2.90 0.08 -3.04
CA ILE A 157 -3.80 1.25 -2.95
C ILE A 157 -4.30 1.47 -1.52
N SER A 158 -4.47 0.39 -0.74
CA SER A 158 -4.92 0.47 0.65
C SER A 158 -3.90 1.12 1.59
N ASP A 159 -2.61 1.02 1.28
CA ASP A 159 -1.52 1.72 1.98
C ASP A 159 -1.25 3.10 1.40
N TRP A 160 -1.20 3.19 0.07
CA TRP A 160 -0.79 4.37 -0.66
C TRP A 160 -2.02 5.06 -1.24
N HIS A 161 -2.83 5.68 -0.38
CA HIS A 161 -4.11 6.29 -0.77
C HIS A 161 -3.94 7.33 -1.90
N PRO A 162 -4.79 7.32 -2.94
CA PRO A 162 -4.76 8.33 -3.98
C PRO A 162 -5.14 9.70 -3.41
N ARG A 163 -4.65 10.78 -4.02
CA ARG A 163 -4.89 12.15 -3.54
C ARG A 163 -6.38 12.51 -3.49
N ALA A 164 -7.19 11.94 -4.39
CA ALA A 164 -8.64 12.17 -4.45
C ALA A 164 -9.35 11.83 -3.14
N VAL A 165 -8.86 10.84 -2.38
CA VAL A 165 -9.46 10.41 -1.11
C VAL A 165 -9.32 11.47 -0.01
N HIS A 166 -8.45 12.45 -0.17
CA HIS A 166 -8.34 13.55 0.78
C HIS A 166 -9.44 14.60 0.62
N PHE A 167 -10.10 14.66 -0.54
CA PHE A 167 -11.16 15.61 -0.81
C PHE A 167 -12.53 14.92 -0.80
N PRO A 168 -13.61 15.61 -0.40
CA PRO A 168 -14.96 15.10 -0.63
C PRO A 168 -15.13 14.69 -2.10
N PRO A 169 -15.89 13.63 -2.40
CA PRO A 169 -16.21 13.24 -3.77
C PRO A 169 -16.78 14.42 -4.55
N ASP A 170 -16.48 14.49 -5.85
CA ASP A 170 -16.89 15.59 -6.73
C ASP A 170 -18.41 15.85 -6.77
N THR A 171 -19.21 14.86 -6.35
CA THR A 171 -20.68 14.92 -6.26
C THR A 171 -21.19 15.52 -4.94
N GLU A 172 -20.39 15.48 -3.86
CA GLU A 172 -20.77 16.01 -2.54
C GLU A 172 -20.66 17.54 -2.55
N GLY A 173 -21.81 18.19 -2.67
CA GLY A 173 -21.93 19.64 -2.85
C GLY A 173 -22.99 20.07 -3.88
N TRP A 174 -23.46 19.16 -4.72
CA TRP A 174 -24.59 19.41 -5.63
C TRP A 174 -25.96 19.15 -4.97
N ASP A 175 -26.00 18.24 -3.98
CA ASP A 175 -27.20 17.88 -3.21
C ASP A 175 -27.29 18.61 -1.85
N ALA A 176 -26.31 19.46 -1.53
CA ALA A 176 -26.28 20.25 -0.30
C ALA A 176 -26.62 21.72 -0.61
N VAL A 177 -27.36 22.36 0.30
CA VAL A 177 -27.55 23.82 0.25
C VAL A 177 -26.16 24.46 0.25
N LEU A 178 -25.88 25.35 -0.72
CA LEU A 178 -24.59 26.07 -0.83
C LEU A 178 -24.20 26.85 0.43
N VAL A 179 -25.14 26.99 1.37
CA VAL A 179 -24.99 27.57 2.69
C VAL A 179 -25.17 26.48 3.73
N ASP A 180 -24.07 26.07 4.36
CA ASP A 180 -24.10 25.22 5.54
C ASP A 180 -24.67 26.02 6.73
N THR A 181 -25.76 25.54 7.33
CA THR A 181 -26.38 26.17 8.51
C THR A 181 -25.56 25.94 9.78
N GLU A 182 -24.66 24.95 9.80
CA GLU A 182 -23.72 24.65 10.89
C GLU A 182 -22.34 25.30 10.67
N TYR A 183 -22.26 26.32 9.80
CA TYR A 183 -21.02 27.01 9.49
C TYR A 183 -20.42 27.74 10.71
N ASP A 184 -19.17 27.39 11.05
CA ASP A 184 -18.43 28.00 12.15
C ASP A 184 -18.05 29.47 11.82
N ARG A 185 -18.71 30.40 12.49
CA ARG A 185 -18.47 31.84 12.35
C ARG A 185 -17.19 32.31 13.06
N GLN A 186 -16.71 31.57 14.06
CA GLN A 186 -15.63 31.99 14.95
C GLN A 186 -14.25 31.84 14.28
N ASN A 187 -14.01 30.74 13.56
CA ASN A 187 -12.71 30.46 12.92
C ASN A 187 -12.65 30.79 11.41
N ARG A 188 -13.47 31.74 10.94
CA ARG A 188 -13.61 32.07 9.50
C ARG A 188 -12.43 32.86 8.90
N LYS A 189 -11.68 33.58 9.72
CA LYS A 189 -10.62 34.48 9.26
C LYS A 189 -9.26 33.78 9.40
N ARG A 190 -8.50 33.75 8.31
CA ARG A 190 -7.07 33.44 8.36
C ARG A 190 -6.36 34.69 8.89
N THR A 191 -6.27 34.84 10.21
CA THR A 191 -5.36 35.81 10.82
C THR A 191 -3.93 35.35 10.58
N ASN A 192 -3.05 36.26 10.16
CA ASN A 192 -1.70 35.93 9.68
C ASN A 192 -1.01 34.89 10.57
N ASN A 193 -0.62 33.77 9.93
CA ASN A 193 0.19 32.66 10.42
C ASN A 193 -0.43 31.65 11.39
N GLU A 194 -1.70 31.77 11.79
CA GLU A 194 -2.37 30.71 12.54
C GLU A 194 -3.29 29.90 11.62
N GLU A 195 -3.04 28.60 11.50
CA GLU A 195 -4.00 27.68 10.88
C GLU A 195 -5.22 27.59 11.81
N PRO A 196 -6.45 27.83 11.31
CA PRO A 196 -7.64 27.72 12.14
C PRO A 196 -7.76 26.28 12.68
N LEU A 197 -7.56 26.12 13.99
CA LEU A 197 -7.48 24.84 14.68
C LEU A 197 -8.71 23.95 14.45
N LEU A 198 -9.90 24.55 14.28
CA LEU A 198 -11.14 23.82 14.04
C LEU A 198 -11.24 23.28 12.60
N ARG A 199 -10.68 24.00 11.62
CA ARG A 199 -10.62 23.53 10.23
C ARG A 199 -9.66 22.37 10.11
N TRP A 200 -8.51 22.42 10.78
CA TRP A 200 -7.55 21.30 10.81
C TRP A 200 -8.18 20.00 11.29
N ARG A 201 -9.03 20.03 12.31
CA ARG A 201 -9.74 18.83 12.78
C ARG A 201 -10.64 18.24 11.68
N LYS A 202 -11.45 19.05 10.99
CA LYS A 202 -12.28 18.53 9.87
C LYS A 202 -11.41 18.09 8.68
N ASP A 203 -10.43 18.91 8.31
CA ASP A 203 -9.53 18.71 7.16
C ASP A 203 -8.55 17.53 7.36
N VAL A 204 -8.35 17.02 8.57
CA VAL A 204 -7.50 15.83 8.82
C VAL A 204 -8.32 14.60 9.17
N PHE A 205 -9.31 14.72 10.08
CA PHE A 205 -10.05 13.55 10.55
C PHE A 205 -11.01 13.00 9.50
N GLU A 206 -11.70 13.85 8.74
CA GLU A 206 -12.63 13.37 7.70
C GLU A 206 -11.90 12.65 6.56
N PRO A 207 -10.79 13.19 6.01
CA PRO A 207 -9.94 12.44 5.08
C PRO A 207 -9.42 11.13 5.65
N ALA A 208 -8.94 11.12 6.90
CA ALA A 208 -8.43 9.91 7.53
C ALA A 208 -9.51 8.83 7.69
N LYS A 209 -10.74 9.24 8.05
CA LYS A 209 -11.89 8.35 8.14
C LYS A 209 -12.30 7.82 6.77
N ARG A 210 -12.31 8.67 5.73
CA ARG A 210 -12.60 8.29 4.34
C ARG A 210 -11.54 7.31 3.81
N ALA A 211 -10.26 7.58 4.04
CA ALA A 211 -9.15 6.70 3.69
C ALA A 211 -9.27 5.34 4.37
N SER A 212 -9.54 5.30 5.68
CA SER A 212 -9.68 4.05 6.42
C SER A 212 -10.87 3.21 5.93
N ARG A 213 -12.01 3.86 5.61
CA ARG A 213 -13.17 3.20 5.00
C ARG A 213 -12.85 2.66 3.61
N MET A 214 -12.13 3.42 2.78
CA MET A 214 -11.72 2.95 1.46
C MET A 214 -10.80 1.73 1.58
N SER A 215 -9.77 1.77 2.43
CA SER A 215 -8.89 0.62 2.67
C SER A 215 -9.69 -0.61 3.10
N TRP A 216 -10.65 -0.46 4.04
CA TRP A 216 -11.53 -1.55 4.45
C TRP A 216 -12.31 -2.16 3.28
N MET A 217 -12.91 -1.33 2.43
CA MET A 217 -13.68 -1.79 1.27
C MET A 217 -12.79 -2.50 0.23
N LEU A 218 -11.60 -1.96 -0.04
CA LEU A 218 -10.64 -2.55 -0.98
C LEU A 218 -10.07 -3.89 -0.45
N LEU A 219 -9.79 -3.98 0.84
CA LEU A 219 -9.34 -5.23 1.48
C LEU A 219 -10.45 -6.28 1.50
N GLY A 220 -11.70 -5.88 1.71
CA GLY A 220 -12.86 -6.77 1.55
C GLY A 220 -13.00 -7.29 0.12
N LEU A 221 -12.82 -6.43 -0.88
CA LEU A 221 -12.81 -6.83 -2.29
C LEU A 221 -11.67 -7.80 -2.60
N ALA A 222 -10.46 -7.50 -2.12
CA ALA A 222 -9.30 -8.37 -2.26
C ALA A 222 -9.52 -9.74 -1.59
N THR A 223 -10.23 -9.77 -0.47
CA THR A 223 -10.63 -10.99 0.24
C THR A 223 -11.60 -11.83 -0.59
N ASN A 224 -12.61 -11.21 -1.20
CA ASN A 224 -13.53 -11.92 -2.08
C ASN A 224 -12.81 -12.51 -3.31
N LEU A 225 -11.89 -11.76 -3.91
CA LEU A 225 -11.05 -12.26 -5.01
C LEU A 225 -10.13 -13.40 -4.55
N ALA A 226 -9.59 -13.33 -3.33
CA ALA A 226 -8.76 -14.39 -2.78
C ALA A 226 -9.54 -15.69 -2.56
N TYR A 227 -10.82 -15.61 -2.19
CA TYR A 227 -11.71 -16.78 -2.15
C TYR A 227 -11.98 -17.35 -3.55
N GLU A 228 -12.28 -16.49 -4.51
CA GLU A 228 -12.54 -16.91 -5.90
C GLU A 228 -11.32 -17.60 -6.54
N LEU A 229 -10.12 -17.08 -6.27
CA LEU A 229 -8.87 -17.65 -6.76
C LEU A 229 -8.39 -18.88 -5.96
N GLY A 230 -9.14 -19.30 -4.92
CA GLY A 230 -8.76 -20.41 -4.05
C GLY A 230 -7.45 -20.18 -3.30
N ILE A 231 -7.13 -18.91 -2.97
CA ILE A 231 -5.93 -18.52 -2.20
C ILE A 231 -6.07 -18.84 -0.73
N LEU A 232 -7.30 -18.75 -0.23
CA LEU A 232 -7.63 -18.91 1.18
C LEU A 232 -7.99 -20.36 1.55
N SER A 233 -7.95 -21.29 0.60
CA SER A 233 -8.28 -22.70 0.82
C SER A 233 -7.21 -23.38 1.69
N SER A 234 -7.65 -24.08 2.75
CA SER A 234 -6.80 -24.78 3.73
C SER A 234 -6.08 -26.02 3.18
N ASP A 235 -6.29 -26.36 1.91
CA ASP A 235 -5.92 -27.66 1.34
C ASP A 235 -4.51 -27.71 0.74
N HIS A 236 -3.68 -26.67 0.98
CA HIS A 236 -2.28 -26.64 0.54
C HIS A 236 -1.35 -27.43 1.48
N GLN A 237 -1.72 -28.69 1.78
CA GLN A 237 -0.81 -29.70 2.35
C GLN A 237 -0.09 -30.54 1.28
N GLY A 238 -0.18 -30.16 0.00
CA GLY A 238 0.53 -30.83 -1.09
C GLY A 238 2.01 -30.43 -1.15
N ASP A 239 2.88 -31.39 -0.83
CA ASP A 239 4.31 -31.50 -1.16
C ASP A 239 5.08 -30.22 -1.52
N ALA A 240 5.84 -29.74 -0.55
CA ALA A 240 6.79 -28.63 -0.66
C ALA A 240 8.08 -29.04 -1.41
N SER A 241 7.95 -29.58 -2.62
CA SER A 241 9.08 -29.87 -3.52
C SER A 241 9.01 -28.99 -4.77
N GLY A 242 9.70 -27.84 -4.70
CA GLY A 242 9.93 -26.95 -5.85
C GLY A 242 8.79 -26.00 -6.19
N LEU A 243 8.49 -25.04 -5.33
CA LEU A 243 7.38 -24.10 -5.56
C LEU A 243 7.68 -23.08 -6.68
N ASN A 244 6.77 -23.04 -7.65
CA ASN A 244 6.75 -22.06 -8.74
C ASN A 244 6.63 -20.62 -8.19
N ILE A 245 7.13 -19.63 -8.94
CA ILE A 245 7.04 -18.18 -8.56
C ILE A 245 5.61 -17.79 -8.20
N ALA A 246 4.61 -18.34 -8.90
CA ALA A 246 3.19 -18.10 -8.66
C ALA A 246 2.70 -18.57 -7.28
N GLU A 247 3.19 -19.71 -6.78
CA GLU A 247 2.77 -20.25 -5.48
C GLU A 247 3.37 -19.45 -4.32
N ARG A 248 4.63 -19.00 -4.47
CA ARG A 248 5.25 -18.05 -3.55
C ARG A 248 4.45 -16.76 -3.47
N ARG A 249 4.06 -16.21 -4.61
CA ARG A 249 3.25 -14.99 -4.69
C ARG A 249 1.88 -15.18 -4.01
N LYS A 250 1.23 -16.32 -4.26
CA LYS A 250 -0.03 -16.72 -3.63
C LYS A 250 0.08 -16.75 -2.10
N PHE A 251 1.12 -17.40 -1.58
CA PHE A 251 1.42 -17.47 -0.16
C PHE A 251 1.65 -16.07 0.46
N ARG A 252 2.48 -15.25 -0.19
CA ARG A 252 2.76 -13.87 0.28
C ARG A 252 1.47 -13.05 0.34
N ALA A 253 0.68 -13.07 -0.73
CA ALA A 253 -0.60 -12.35 -0.81
C ALA A 253 -1.57 -12.80 0.30
N GLN A 254 -1.65 -14.10 0.59
CA GLN A 254 -2.49 -14.64 1.66
C GLN A 254 -2.12 -14.07 3.04
N LYS A 255 -0.82 -14.11 3.39
CA LYS A 255 -0.30 -13.66 4.69
C LYS A 255 -0.47 -12.15 4.87
N LEU A 256 -0.17 -11.38 3.83
CA LEU A 256 -0.36 -9.92 3.83
C LEU A 256 -1.83 -9.56 3.95
N LEU A 257 -2.70 -10.15 3.14
CA LEU A 257 -4.13 -9.86 3.17
C LEU A 257 -4.74 -10.11 4.56
N TYR A 258 -4.40 -11.23 5.20
CA TYR A 258 -4.84 -11.50 6.56
C TYR A 258 -4.36 -10.43 7.56
N THR A 259 -3.09 -10.04 7.45
CA THR A 259 -2.47 -9.05 8.36
C THR A 259 -3.13 -7.69 8.20
N TYR A 260 -3.26 -7.21 6.96
CA TYR A 260 -3.87 -5.91 6.62
C TYR A 260 -5.33 -5.83 7.02
N MET A 261 -6.10 -6.88 6.77
CA MET A 261 -7.50 -6.95 7.15
C MET A 261 -7.67 -6.93 8.66
N THR A 262 -6.83 -7.69 9.39
CA THR A 262 -6.86 -7.73 10.85
C THR A 262 -6.49 -6.37 11.44
N GLN A 263 -5.44 -5.73 10.95
CA GLN A 263 -5.01 -4.41 11.39
C GLN A 263 -6.06 -3.33 11.10
N THR A 264 -6.68 -3.36 9.92
CA THR A 264 -7.72 -2.38 9.56
C THR A 264 -8.98 -2.62 10.39
N ALA A 265 -9.35 -3.87 10.65
CA ALA A 265 -10.48 -4.22 11.52
C ALA A 265 -10.27 -3.71 12.95
N THR A 266 -9.09 -3.94 13.54
CA THR A 266 -8.78 -3.47 14.91
C THR A 266 -8.79 -1.95 15.01
N ARG A 267 -8.23 -1.27 14.01
CA ARG A 267 -8.25 0.21 13.95
C ARG A 267 -9.65 0.80 13.83
N LEU A 268 -10.56 0.13 13.12
CA LEU A 268 -11.94 0.59 12.92
C LEU A 268 -12.91 0.09 14.00
N GLY A 269 -12.50 -0.83 14.88
CA GLY A 269 -13.37 -1.48 15.85
C GLY A 269 -14.34 -2.49 15.20
N TYR A 270 -14.01 -3.00 14.02
CA TYR A 270 -14.81 -4.03 13.33
C TYR A 270 -14.34 -5.43 13.72
N GLN A 271 -15.25 -6.40 13.59
CA GLN A 271 -14.88 -7.82 13.72
C GLN A 271 -14.13 -8.28 12.47
N THR A 272 -13.12 -9.12 12.68
CA THR A 272 -12.34 -9.71 11.59
C THR A 272 -13.20 -10.68 10.79
N VAL A 273 -13.21 -10.55 9.46
CA VAL A 273 -14.07 -11.32 8.54
C VAL A 273 -13.55 -12.76 8.31
N PHE A 274 -12.29 -13.06 8.69
CA PHE A 274 -11.69 -14.36 8.44
C PHE A 274 -12.11 -15.44 9.46
N PRO A 275 -12.49 -16.65 8.98
CA PRO A 275 -12.62 -17.84 9.82
C PRO A 275 -11.34 -18.17 10.60
N GLU A 276 -11.51 -18.76 11.79
CA GLU A 276 -10.41 -19.14 12.67
C GLU A 276 -9.46 -20.18 12.03
N SER A 277 -9.97 -21.02 11.14
CA SER A 277 -9.16 -21.97 10.36
C SER A 277 -8.08 -21.28 9.53
N ILE A 278 -8.41 -20.17 8.86
CA ILE A 278 -7.46 -19.39 8.06
C ILE A 278 -6.45 -18.69 8.98
N SER A 279 -6.90 -18.20 10.13
CA SER A 279 -6.03 -17.60 11.15
C SER A 279 -4.95 -18.58 11.63
N ILE A 280 -5.33 -19.84 11.88
CA ILE A 280 -4.42 -20.90 12.30
C ILE A 280 -3.46 -21.28 11.16
N VAL A 281 -3.97 -21.40 9.93
CA VAL A 281 -3.12 -21.68 8.75
C VAL A 281 -2.08 -20.59 8.59
N VAL A 282 -2.47 -19.32 8.60
CA VAL A 282 -1.55 -18.17 8.46
C VAL A 282 -0.57 -18.08 9.64
N ALA A 283 -0.96 -18.48 10.86
CA ALA A 283 -0.07 -18.53 12.02
C ALA A 283 1.03 -19.60 11.88
N ARG A 284 0.64 -20.76 11.36
CA ARG A 284 1.50 -21.96 11.30
C ARG A 284 2.25 -22.08 9.98
N SER A 285 1.82 -21.32 8.98
CA SER A 285 2.42 -21.27 7.66
C SER A 285 3.78 -20.59 7.75
N SER A 286 4.80 -21.37 8.08
CA SER A 286 6.20 -21.02 7.96
C SER A 286 6.74 -21.75 6.74
N MET A 287 7.27 -20.99 5.79
CA MET A 287 7.83 -21.54 4.55
C MET A 287 9.20 -22.17 4.87
N ARG A 288 9.21 -23.44 5.28
CA ARG A 288 10.38 -24.12 5.90
C ARG A 288 11.49 -24.58 4.93
N HIS A 289 11.36 -24.36 3.62
CA HIS A 289 12.30 -24.92 2.64
C HIS A 289 12.61 -23.97 1.47
N ILE A 290 13.29 -22.85 1.75
CA ILE A 290 13.81 -21.97 0.70
C ILE A 290 15.20 -21.47 1.12
N ASP A 291 16.22 -21.77 0.32
CA ASP A 291 17.63 -21.34 0.48
C ASP A 291 17.87 -19.85 0.10
N ASP A 292 16.80 -19.07 -0.06
CA ASP A 292 16.85 -17.67 -0.47
C ASP A 292 16.76 -16.75 0.76
N GLU A 293 17.91 -16.18 1.14
CA GLU A 293 18.04 -15.29 2.30
C GLU A 293 17.03 -14.13 2.28
N ALA A 294 16.70 -13.59 1.10
CA ALA A 294 15.75 -12.48 0.96
C ALA A 294 14.33 -12.91 1.36
N GLN A 295 13.92 -14.13 1.00
CA GLN A 295 12.62 -14.67 1.34
C GLN A 295 12.51 -15.04 2.82
N VAL A 296 13.61 -15.54 3.42
CA VAL A 296 13.68 -15.79 4.86
C VAL A 296 13.53 -14.48 5.63
N SER A 297 14.30 -13.44 5.23
CA SER A 297 14.21 -12.08 5.79
C SER A 297 12.78 -11.53 5.74
N TRP A 298 12.15 -11.59 4.57
CA TRP A 298 10.77 -11.12 4.38
C TRP A 298 9.79 -11.90 5.26
N ASN A 299 9.89 -13.23 5.28
CA ASN A 299 8.99 -14.07 6.08
C ASN A 299 9.06 -13.71 7.56
N THR A 300 10.28 -13.56 8.09
CA THR A 300 10.52 -13.18 9.48
C THR A 300 9.97 -11.78 9.79
N HIS A 301 10.16 -10.82 8.88
CA HIS A 301 9.58 -9.48 9.04
C HIS A 301 8.04 -9.54 9.09
N VAL A 302 7.42 -10.29 8.18
CA VAL A 302 5.95 -10.42 8.14
C VAL A 302 5.42 -11.24 9.31
N ASP A 303 6.16 -12.23 9.83
CA ASP A 303 5.82 -12.94 11.07
C ASP A 303 5.83 -12.00 12.27
N ALA A 304 6.88 -11.19 12.42
CA ALA A 304 6.95 -10.19 13.48
C ALA A 304 5.78 -9.19 13.38
N TYR A 305 5.46 -8.75 12.16
CA TYR A 305 4.35 -7.83 11.89
C TYR A 305 2.98 -8.44 12.18
N LEU A 306 2.78 -9.71 11.83
CA LEU A 306 1.57 -10.47 12.11
C LEU A 306 1.35 -10.63 13.62
N GLU A 307 2.40 -11.02 14.37
CA GLU A 307 2.33 -11.17 15.82
C GLU A 307 2.06 -9.82 16.51
N LEU A 308 2.67 -8.73 16.05
CA LEU A 308 2.36 -7.39 16.55
C LEU A 308 0.89 -7.01 16.28
N THR A 309 0.37 -7.37 15.11
CA THR A 309 -1.05 -7.14 14.75
C THR A 309 -1.99 -7.97 15.66
N ARG A 310 -1.61 -9.20 16.02
CA ARG A 310 -2.35 -10.02 16.99
C ARG A 310 -2.33 -9.40 18.38
N LEU A 311 -1.17 -8.95 18.85
CA LEU A 311 -1.06 -8.22 20.12
C LEU A 311 -1.93 -6.96 20.13
N SER A 312 -1.95 -6.20 19.02
CA SER A 312 -2.83 -5.04 18.86
C SER A 312 -4.31 -5.44 18.94
N LYS A 313 -4.70 -6.58 18.34
CA LYS A 313 -6.06 -7.12 18.47
C LYS A 313 -6.38 -7.48 19.92
N VAL A 314 -5.48 -8.16 20.62
CA VAL A 314 -5.62 -8.52 22.04
C VAL A 314 -5.78 -7.26 22.89
N ALA A 315 -4.94 -6.23 22.68
CA ALA A 315 -5.05 -4.94 23.36
C ALA A 315 -6.41 -4.29 23.09
N SER A 316 -6.87 -4.28 21.84
CA SER A 316 -8.18 -3.75 21.47
C SER A 316 -9.31 -4.48 22.19
N THR A 317 -9.21 -5.81 22.35
CA THR A 317 -10.21 -6.59 23.09
C THR A 317 -10.06 -6.52 24.61
N MET A 318 -8.90 -6.19 25.16
CA MET A 318 -8.72 -6.04 26.61
C MET A 318 -9.20 -4.66 27.08
N PHE A 319 -8.82 -3.61 26.35
CA PHE A 319 -9.02 -2.22 26.78
C PHE A 319 -10.19 -1.53 26.07
N PHE A 320 -10.47 -1.86 24.79
CA PHE A 320 -11.27 -1.00 23.91
C PHE A 320 -12.51 -1.69 23.31
N GLN A 321 -13.08 -2.69 23.99
CA GLN A 321 -14.31 -3.36 23.51
C GLN A 321 -15.51 -2.41 23.43
N SER A 322 -15.71 -1.61 24.47
CA SER A 322 -16.78 -0.62 24.53
C SER A 322 -16.41 0.51 25.49
N LYS A 323 -17.08 1.66 25.34
CA LYS A 323 -16.90 2.80 26.24
C LYS A 323 -17.23 2.43 27.68
N ASN A 324 -18.34 1.70 27.89
CA ASN A 324 -18.79 1.28 29.21
C ASN A 324 -17.82 0.30 29.88
N HIS A 325 -17.20 -0.58 29.09
CA HIS A 325 -16.16 -1.50 29.59
C HIS A 325 -14.93 -0.75 30.07
N LEU A 326 -14.46 0.23 29.28
CA LEU A 326 -13.33 1.07 29.68
C LEU A 326 -13.66 1.87 30.95
N GLU A 327 -14.86 2.44 31.04
CA GLU A 327 -15.32 3.14 32.25
C GLU A 327 -15.35 2.21 33.47
N ALA A 328 -15.82 0.98 33.32
CA ALA A 328 -15.82 -0.02 34.40
C ALA A 328 -14.40 -0.45 34.81
N VAL A 329 -13.49 -0.66 33.86
CA VAL A 329 -12.08 -1.01 34.16
C VAL A 329 -11.36 0.11 34.89
N LEU A 330 -11.63 1.38 34.53
CA LEU A 330 -11.07 2.55 35.20
C LEU A 330 -11.65 2.76 36.61
N GLN A 331 -12.91 2.38 36.84
CA GLN A 331 -13.55 2.50 38.16
C GLN A 331 -13.17 1.36 39.11
N ASN A 332 -12.91 0.16 38.59
CA ASN A 332 -12.65 -1.03 39.39
C ASN A 332 -11.17 -1.21 39.80
N ASP A 333 -10.29 -0.25 39.51
CA ASP A 333 -8.85 -0.29 39.82
C ASP A 333 -8.07 -1.51 39.26
N ASN A 334 -8.67 -2.23 38.30
CA ASN A 334 -8.08 -3.41 37.62
C ASN A 334 -7.21 -3.04 36.40
N TYR A 335 -7.10 -1.76 36.08
CA TYR A 335 -6.28 -1.25 34.98
C TYR A 335 -4.78 -1.61 35.09
N PRO A 336 -4.10 -1.46 36.25
CA PRO A 336 -2.67 -1.79 36.37
C PRO A 336 -2.37 -3.28 36.11
N ASP A 337 -3.21 -4.19 36.60
CA ASP A 337 -3.02 -5.63 36.42
C ASP A 337 -3.12 -6.03 34.94
N LEU A 338 -4.14 -5.51 34.24
CA LEU A 338 -4.31 -5.71 32.80
C LEU A 338 -3.12 -5.14 32.01
N LEU A 339 -2.61 -3.98 32.43
CA LEU A 339 -1.45 -3.35 31.81
C LEU A 339 -0.20 -4.20 32.02
N GLU A 340 0.04 -4.74 33.21
CA GLU A 340 1.18 -5.61 33.51
C GLU A 340 1.15 -6.89 32.65
N HIS A 341 -0.02 -7.53 32.55
CA HIS A 341 -0.20 -8.69 31.67
C HIS A 341 0.07 -8.37 30.19
N PHE A 342 -0.38 -7.21 29.71
CA PHE A 342 -0.13 -6.80 28.33
C PHE A 342 1.35 -6.45 28.11
N LEU A 343 1.99 -5.78 29.06
CA LEU A 343 3.42 -5.46 29.02
C LEU A 343 4.29 -6.72 29.02
N ALA A 344 3.93 -7.75 29.81
CA ALA A 344 4.60 -9.05 29.77
C ALA A 344 4.52 -9.69 28.38
N SER A 345 3.34 -9.64 27.74
CA SER A 345 3.14 -10.15 26.37
C SER A 345 3.97 -9.39 25.34
N LEU A 346 4.01 -8.05 25.45
CA LEU A 346 4.81 -7.19 24.57
C LEU A 346 6.32 -7.41 24.78
N SER A 347 6.77 -7.61 26.02
CA SER A 347 8.17 -7.90 26.32
C SER A 347 8.61 -9.26 25.75
N THR A 348 7.73 -10.27 25.80
CA THR A 348 7.97 -11.59 25.22
C THR A 348 8.12 -11.49 23.69
N TRP A 349 7.26 -10.72 23.03
CA TRP A 349 7.38 -10.44 21.60
C TRP A 349 8.68 -9.71 21.27
N ASN A 350 9.04 -8.68 22.04
CA ASN A 350 10.29 -7.94 21.82
C ASN A 350 11.53 -8.83 22.00
N ASN A 351 11.52 -9.75 22.98
CA ASN A 351 12.62 -10.70 23.17
C ASN A 351 12.72 -11.71 22.02
N THR A 352 11.57 -12.13 21.47
CA THR A 352 11.51 -13.13 20.39
C THR A 352 11.96 -12.57 19.04
N PHE A 353 11.56 -11.33 18.73
CA PHE A 353 11.81 -10.72 17.42
C PHE A 353 12.87 -9.62 17.42
N GLY A 354 13.24 -9.07 18.58
CA GLY A 354 14.17 -7.93 18.68
C GLY A 354 15.59 -8.26 18.20
N SER A 355 16.11 -9.44 18.51
CA SER A 355 17.40 -9.93 17.99
C SER A 355 17.35 -10.18 16.48
N THR A 356 16.21 -10.66 15.98
CA THR A 356 16.04 -11.00 14.58
C THR A 356 15.85 -9.76 13.71
N LEU A 357 15.08 -8.77 14.17
CA LEU A 357 14.84 -7.50 13.47
C LEU A 357 16.09 -6.61 13.40
N THR A 358 16.98 -6.69 14.40
CA THR A 358 18.24 -5.91 14.41
C THR A 358 19.30 -6.48 13.47
N GLY A 359 19.24 -7.78 13.14
CA GLY A 359 20.08 -8.42 12.14
C GLY A 359 19.60 -8.22 10.69
N LEU A 360 18.34 -7.85 10.49
CA LEU A 360 17.77 -7.56 9.17
C LEU A 360 18.29 -6.19 8.69
N LYS A 361 19.34 -6.21 7.87
CA LYS A 361 19.67 -5.03 7.06
C LYS A 361 18.42 -4.69 6.23
N PRO A 362 17.98 -3.42 6.21
CA PRO A 362 16.89 -3.03 5.31
C PRO A 362 17.28 -3.43 3.89
N HIS A 363 16.32 -3.93 3.10
CA HIS A 363 16.53 -4.35 1.71
C HIS A 363 17.25 -3.30 0.82
N SER A 364 17.36 -2.05 1.30
CA SER A 364 18.18 -0.98 0.73
C SER A 364 19.70 -1.16 0.84
N GLN A 365 20.24 -2.08 1.64
CA GLN A 365 21.68 -2.28 1.81
C GLN A 365 22.28 -3.47 1.05
N LEU A 366 21.46 -4.33 0.43
CA LEU A 366 21.94 -5.41 -0.44
C LEU A 366 22.41 -4.92 -1.83
N THR A 367 22.23 -3.64 -2.14
CA THR A 367 22.64 -3.02 -3.41
C THR A 367 23.85 -2.08 -3.29
N LYS A 368 24.61 -2.10 -2.17
CA LYS A 368 25.91 -1.42 -2.17
C LYS A 368 26.88 -2.18 -3.09
N SER A 369 27.22 -1.52 -4.19
CA SER A 369 28.25 -1.86 -5.18
C SER A 369 29.56 -2.35 -4.55
N PRO A 370 30.36 -3.17 -5.26
CA PRO A 370 31.69 -3.56 -4.79
C PRO A 370 32.55 -2.32 -4.60
N SER A 371 33.36 -2.38 -3.55
CA SER A 371 34.45 -1.45 -3.26
C SER A 371 35.25 -1.14 -4.52
N MET A 372 35.29 0.15 -4.91
CA MET A 372 36.47 0.67 -5.59
C MET A 372 37.62 0.54 -4.59
N SER A 373 38.52 -0.39 -4.88
CA SER A 373 39.87 -0.44 -4.34
C SER A 373 40.80 -0.48 -5.55
N ASP A 374 41.54 0.62 -5.67
CA ASP A 374 42.75 0.89 -6.45
C ASP A 374 42.72 0.82 -7.98
#